data_AF-A0A9D5ZGY0-F1
#
_entry.id   AF-A0A9D5ZGY0-F1
#
_cell.length_a   1.000
_cell.length_b   1.000
_cell.length_c   1.000
_cell.angle_alpha   90.00
_cell.angle_beta   90.00
_cell.angle_gamma   90.00
#
_symmetry.space_group_name_H-M   'P 1'
#
loop_
_entity.id
_entity.type
_entity.pdbx_description
1 polymer ?
#
loop_
_entity_poly.entity_id
_entity_poly.type
_entity_poly.pdbx_seq_one_letter_code
_entity_poly.pdbx_strand_id
1 'polypeptide(L)' 'GTQIQPIVVGAPDAAVALAKKLQAKGHDIRAIRPPTVPEGTSRLRLAITLHVDEEIMGRMLDDLAQVWSP' A
#
# COMPACT_ATOMS: atom_id res chain seq x y z
N GLY A 1 4.56 -12.79 12.25
CA GLY A 1 4.18 -11.93 11.11
C GLY A 1 5.24 -12.04 10.04
N THR A 2 4.86 -11.97 8.77
CA THR A 2 5.81 -11.87 7.65
C THR A 2 6.28 -10.42 7.47
N GLN A 3 7.38 -10.18 6.76
CA GLN A 3 7.85 -8.84 6.40
C GLN A 3 6.94 -8.13 5.38
N ILE A 4 6.03 -8.86 4.74
CA ILE A 4 5.07 -8.32 3.78
C ILE A 4 3.72 -8.12 4.47
N GLN A 5 3.31 -6.86 4.63
CA GLN A 5 2.00 -6.50 5.18
C GLN A 5 1.03 -6.15 4.03
N PRO A 6 -0.09 -6.87 3.89
CA PRO A 6 -1.11 -6.53 2.91
C PRO A 6 -2.06 -5.44 3.44
N ILE A 7 -2.36 -4.44 2.62
CA ILE A 7 -3.45 -3.48 2.88
C ILE A 7 -4.54 -3.72 1.85
N VAL A 8 -5.67 -4.29 2.27
CA VAL A 8 -6.77 -4.63 1.36
C VAL A 8 -7.55 -3.37 0.99
N VAL A 9 -7.68 -3.12 -0.31
CA VAL A 9 -8.40 -1.96 -0.87
C VAL A 9 -9.69 -2.40 -1.59
N GLY A 10 -9.69 -3.61 -2.14
CA GLY A 10 -10.84 -4.20 -2.83
C GLY A 10 -10.77 -4.00 -4.35
N ALA A 11 -11.28 -2.87 -4.84
CA ALA A 11 -11.36 -2.61 -6.28
C ALA A 11 -9.96 -2.44 -6.93
N PRO A 12 -9.70 -3.05 -8.10
CA PRO A 12 -8.40 -2.96 -8.78
C PRO A 12 -7.95 -1.53 -9.08
N ASP A 13 -8.86 -0.70 -9.61
CA ASP A 13 -8.54 0.67 -9.99
C ASP A 13 -8.29 1.56 -8.78
N ALA A 14 -9.04 1.36 -7.70
CA ALA A 14 -8.81 2.05 -6.42
C ALA A 14 -7.43 1.69 -5.85
N ALA A 15 -7.04 0.41 -5.88
CA ALA A 15 -5.73 -0.02 -5.42
C ALA A 15 -4.59 0.61 -6.25
N VAL A 16 -4.74 0.66 -7.57
CA VAL A 16 -3.75 1.30 -8.46
C VAL A 16 -3.68 2.80 -8.23
N ALA A 17 -4.82 3.47 -8.10
CA ALA A 17 -4.87 4.91 -7.83
C ALA A 17 -4.20 5.24 -6.50
N LEU A 18 -4.49 4.47 -5.45
CA LEU A 18 -3.88 4.65 -4.14
C LEU A 18 -2.36 4.41 -4.18
N ALA A 19 -1.91 3.34 -4.84
CA ALA A 19 -0.49 3.08 -5.04
C ALA A 19 0.23 4.24 -5.75
N LYS A 20 -0.36 4.81 -6.81
CA LYS A 20 0.20 5.97 -7.52
C LYS A 20 0.32 7.21 -6.63
N LYS A 21 -0.68 7.48 -5.78
CA LYS A 21 -0.63 8.61 -4.84
C LYS A 21 0.49 8.45 -3.80
N LEU A 22 0.70 7.23 -3.29
CA LEU A 22 1.78 6.92 -2.36
C LEU A 22 3.16 7.01 -3.02
N GLN A 23 3.28 6.55 -4.27
CA GLN A 23 4.50 6.70 -5.07
C GLN A 23 4.84 8.17 -5.33
N ALA A 24 3.84 9.02 -5.58
CA ALA A 24 4.04 10.46 -5.73
C ALA A 24 4.54 11.15 -4.43
N LYS A 25 4.32 10.52 -3.27
CA LYS A 25 4.84 10.93 -1.97
C LYS A 25 6.21 10.32 -1.64
N GLY A 26 6.77 9.50 -2.52
CA GLY A 26 8.10 8.90 -2.37
C GLY A 26 8.11 7.45 -1.86
N HIS A 27 6.95 6.81 -1.67
CA HIS A 27 6.87 5.42 -1.18
C HIS A 27 6.78 4.42 -2.35
N ASP A 28 7.71 3.47 -2.47
CA ASP A 28 7.59 2.35 -3.45
C ASP A 28 6.61 1.28 -2.96
N ILE A 29 5.32 1.65 -2.92
CA ILE A 29 4.21 0.75 -2.60
C ILE A 29 3.48 0.40 -3.88
N ARG A 30 3.22 -0.90 -4.08
CA ARG A 30 2.61 -1.42 -5.31
C ARG A 30 1.29 -2.10 -5.02
N ALA A 31 0.34 -1.93 -5.94
CA ALA A 31 -0.91 -2.67 -5.95
C ALA A 31 -0.71 -4.08 -6.51
N ILE A 32 -1.32 -5.07 -5.86
CA ILE A 32 -1.54 -6.42 -6.37
C ILE A 32 -3.03 -6.52 -6.69
N ARG A 33 -3.35 -6.97 -7.90
CA ARG A 33 -4.70 -7.01 -8.48
C ARG A 33 -4.92 -8.32 -9.25
N PRO A 34 -6.15 -8.64 -9.67
CA PRO A 34 -6.41 -9.79 -10.53
C PRO A 34 -5.54 -9.81 -11.80
N PRO A 35 -5.16 -10.98 -12.32
CA PRO A 35 -5.54 -12.34 -11.85
C PRO A 35 -4.69 -12.86 -10.68
N THR A 36 -3.72 -12.09 -10.18
CA THR A 36 -2.80 -12.55 -9.11
C THR A 36 -3.49 -12.72 -7.75
N VAL A 37 -4.58 -12.00 -7.50
CA VAL A 37 -5.46 -12.15 -6.33
C VAL A 37 -6.91 -12.28 -6.79
N PRO A 38 -7.80 -12.88 -5.99
CA PRO A 38 -9.22 -12.93 -6.30
C PRO A 38 -9.83 -11.55 -6.56
N GLU A 39 -10.84 -11.51 -7.43
CA GLU A 39 -11.65 -10.32 -7.69
C GLU A 39 -12.17 -9.69 -6.40
N GLY A 40 -12.20 -8.36 -6.34
CA GLY A 40 -12.63 -7.63 -5.15
C GLY A 40 -11.67 -7.72 -3.95
N THR A 41 -10.47 -8.29 -4.10
CA THR A 41 -9.46 -8.39 -3.03
C THR A 41 -8.11 -7.76 -3.39
N SER A 42 -8.12 -6.80 -4.31
CA SER A 42 -6.93 -6.02 -4.67
C SER A 42 -6.37 -5.34 -3.42
N ARG A 43 -5.04 -5.32 -3.30
CA ARG A 43 -4.36 -4.91 -2.08
C ARG A 43 -3.04 -4.24 -2.38
N LEU A 44 -2.58 -3.37 -1.49
CA LEU A 44 -1.22 -2.87 -1.52
C LEU A 44 -0.29 -3.86 -0.84
N ARG A 45 0.92 -4.02 -1.38
CA ARG A 45 1.99 -4.80 -0.78
C ARG A 45 2.98 -3.86 -0.10
N LEU A 46 2.93 -3.79 1.23
CA LEU A 46 3.93 -3.08 2.03
C LEU A 46 5.05 -4.06 2.41
N ALA A 47 6.28 -3.78 1.99
CA ALA A 47 7.45 -4.57 2.36
C ALA A 47 8.26 -3.81 3.41
N ILE A 48 8.30 -4.33 4.63
CA ILE A 48 9.05 -3.73 5.73
C ILE A 48 10.44 -4.37 5.76
N THR A 49 11.47 -3.54 5.68
CA THR A 49 12.88 -3.96 5.72
C THR A 49 13.54 -3.51 7.01
N LEU A 50 14.75 -4.00 7.28
CA LEU A 50 15.51 -3.63 8.49
C LEU A 50 15.92 -2.15 8.55
N HIS A 51 15.77 -1.40 7.45
CA HIS A 51 16.12 0.00 7.36
C HIS A 51 14.95 0.96 7.64
N VAL A 52 13.78 0.40 8.00
CA VAL A 52 12.59 1.18 8.36
C VAL A 52 12.54 1.31 9.87
N ASP A 53 12.66 2.54 10.36
CA ASP A 53 12.43 2.88 11.77
C ASP A 53 10.98 3.35 11.99
N GLU A 54 10.64 3.61 13.25
CA GLU A 54 9.30 4.07 13.64
C GLU A 54 8.92 5.42 13.01
N GLU A 55 9.90 6.30 12.76
CA GLU A 55 9.68 7.62 12.19
C GLU A 55 9.33 7.55 10.70
N ILE A 56 10.09 6.74 9.94
CA ILE A 56 9.78 6.41 8.55
C ILE A 56 8.42 5.72 8.47
N MET A 57 8.12 4.82 9.41
CA MET A 57 6.84 4.13 9.41
C MET A 57 5.66 5.06 9.71
N GLY A 58 5.81 5.94 10.70
CA GLY A 58 4.80 6.95 11.03
C GLY A 58 4.49 7.84 9.84
N ARG A 59 5.53 8.39 9.18
CA ARG A 59 5.35 9.20 7.96
C ARG A 59 4.60 8.48 6.85
N MET A 60 4.92 7.21 6.60
CA MET A 60 4.22 6.41 5.58
C MET A 60 2.74 6.25 5.92
N LEU A 61 2.41 5.98 7.19
CA LEU A 61 1.04 5.84 7.66
C LEU A 61 0.26 7.16 7.59
N ASP A 62 0.87 8.28 7.95
CA ASP A 62 0.25 9.61 7.83
C ASP A 62 -0.04 9.96 6.37
N ASP A 63 0.93 9.69 5.49
CA ASP A 63 0.79 9.88 4.06
C ASP A 63 -0.33 9.02 3.48
N LEU A 64 -0.40 7.74 3.89
CA LEU A 64 -1.48 6.83 3.54
C LEU A 64 -2.84 7.36 3.99
N ALA A 65 -2.97 7.80 5.24
CA ALA A 65 -4.21 8.36 5.77
C ALA A 65 -4.65 9.61 5.01
N GLN A 66 -3.71 10.44 4.55
CA GLN A 66 -4.01 11.64 3.77
C GLN A 66 -4.56 11.32 2.36
N VAL A 67 -4.05 10.27 1.70
CA VAL A 67 -4.40 9.97 0.31
C VAL A 67 -5.49 8.91 0.16
N TRP A 68 -5.77 8.18 1.23
CA TRP A 68 -6.78 7.14 1.26
C TRP A 68 -8.13 7.74 1.65
N SER A 69 -8.96 7.94 0.63
CA SER A 69 -10.39 8.17 0.82
C SER A 69 -11.09 6.81 0.77
N PRO A 70 -11.73 6.34 1.85
CA PRO A 70 -12.53 5.12 1.83
C PRO A 70 -13.74 5.23 0.89
#